data_AF-A0A3D0CB64-F1
#
_entry.id   AF-A0A3D0CB64-F1
#
_cell.length_a   1.000
_cell.length_b   1.000
_cell.length_c   1.000
_cell.angle_alpha   90.00
_cell.angle_beta   90.00
_cell.angle_gamma   90.00
#
_symmetry.space_group_name_H-M   'P 1'
#
loop_
_entity.id
_entity.type
_entity.pdbx_description
1 polymer ?
#
loop_
_entity_poly.entity_id
_entity_poly.type
_entity_poly.pdbx_seq_one_letter_code
_entity_poly.pdbx_strand_id
1 'polypeptide(L)'
;RAIQMFLTTSGQEKVDYLLISGGTAALEGIESLLTEELGIHTVIANPFHDMSYGESIEQGELASVAPQLMVATGLALRSFTPWHI
;
A
#
# COMPACT_ATOMS: atom_id res chain seq x y z
N ARG A 1 -12.44 0.18 13.91
CA ARG A 1 -12.09 1.06 15.06
C ARG A 1 -11.11 2.17 14.69
N ALA A 2 -9.95 1.87 14.09
CA ALA A 2 -8.95 2.88 13.72
C ALA A 2 -9.51 3.98 12.80
N ILE A 3 -10.32 3.62 11.80
CA ILE A 3 -10.97 4.60 10.90
C ILE A 3 -11.87 5.56 11.67
N GLN A 4 -12.73 5.05 12.55
CA GLN A 4 -13.58 5.90 13.40
C GLN A 4 -12.74 6.85 14.27
N MET A 5 -11.66 6.34 14.88
CA MET A 5 -10.75 7.19 15.66
C MET A 5 -10.14 8.29 14.79
N PHE A 6 -9.65 7.96 13.60
CA PHE A 6 -9.10 8.92 12.66
C PHE A 6 -10.12 10.00 12.27
N LEU A 7 -11.35 9.65 11.91
CA LEU A 7 -12.40 10.62 11.55
C LEU A 7 -12.70 11.56 12.73
N THR A 8 -12.80 11.02 13.95
CA THR A 8 -13.07 11.83 15.15
C THR A 8 -11.91 12.77 15.53
N THR A 9 -10.65 12.38 15.30
CA THR A 9 -9.48 13.19 15.69
C THR A 9 -9.02 14.15 14.61
N SER A 10 -9.17 13.78 13.33
CA SER A 10 -8.76 14.60 12.19
C SER A 10 -9.81 15.64 11.79
N GLY A 11 -11.07 15.46 12.20
CA GLY A 11 -12.20 16.28 11.74
C GLY A 11 -12.61 16.02 10.29
N GLN A 12 -12.03 15.00 9.64
CA GLN A 12 -12.45 14.58 8.30
C GLN A 12 -13.77 13.80 8.39
N GLU A 13 -14.65 14.03 7.43
CA GLU A 13 -15.96 13.36 7.39
C GLU A 13 -15.89 11.95 6.80
N LYS A 14 -14.94 11.70 5.89
CA LYS A 14 -14.77 10.40 5.24
C LYS A 14 -13.32 10.11 4.85
N VAL A 15 -13.05 8.84 4.56
CA VAL A 15 -11.82 8.35 3.93
C VAL A 15 -12.18 7.92 2.51
N ASP A 16 -11.48 8.44 1.51
CA ASP A 16 -11.77 8.11 0.11
C ASP A 16 -11.20 6.74 -0.30
N TYR A 17 -9.98 6.42 0.16
CA TYR A 17 -9.26 5.20 -0.21
C TYR A 17 -8.63 4.51 1.00
N LEU A 18 -8.71 3.18 1.02
CA LEU A 18 -7.99 2.33 1.97
C LEU A 18 -6.92 1.54 1.24
N LEU A 19 -5.65 1.89 1.45
CA LEU A 19 -4.53 1.15 0.86
C LEU A 19 -4.04 0.07 1.84
N ILE A 20 -3.99 -1.19 1.40
CA ILE A 20 -3.54 -2.32 2.23
C ILE A 20 -2.14 -2.74 1.81
N SER A 21 -1.24 -2.87 2.79
CA SER A 21 0.13 -3.32 2.60
C SER A 21 0.50 -4.41 3.62
N GLY A 22 1.69 -4.98 3.49
CA GLY A 22 2.18 -6.09 4.33
C GLY A 22 1.89 -7.46 3.73
N GLY A 23 2.47 -8.51 4.32
CA GLY A 23 2.32 -9.89 3.80
C GLY A 23 0.88 -10.42 3.85
N THR A 24 0.07 -9.95 4.80
CA THR A 24 -1.34 -10.33 4.92
C THR A 24 -2.24 -9.68 3.86
N ALA A 25 -1.73 -8.68 3.13
CA ALA A 25 -2.46 -8.05 2.02
C ALA A 25 -2.62 -9.01 0.82
N ALA A 26 -1.79 -10.06 0.74
CA ALA A 26 -1.88 -11.10 -0.30
C ALA A 26 -3.01 -12.11 -0.05
N LEU A 27 -3.78 -11.95 1.04
CA LEU A 27 -4.94 -12.79 1.30
C LEU A 27 -6.02 -12.54 0.24
N GLU A 28 -6.40 -13.60 -0.46
CA GLU A 28 -7.43 -13.54 -1.49
C GLU A 28 -8.76 -13.01 -0.93
N GLY A 29 -9.37 -12.06 -1.65
CA GLY A 29 -10.67 -11.49 -1.30
C GLY A 29 -10.68 -10.43 -0.19
N ILE A 30 -9.53 -10.12 0.44
CA ILE A 30 -9.47 -9.13 1.53
C ILE A 30 -9.89 -7.73 1.09
N GLU A 31 -9.55 -7.34 -0.14
CA GLU A 31 -9.91 -6.06 -0.75
C GLU A 31 -11.43 -5.91 -0.92
N SER A 32 -12.09 -6.93 -1.48
CA SER A 32 -13.56 -6.95 -1.67
C SER A 32 -14.27 -6.94 -0.33
N LEU A 33 -13.85 -7.82 0.59
CA LEU A 33 -14.43 -7.90 1.92
C LEU A 33 -14.39 -6.56 2.65
N LEU A 34 -13.25 -5.87 2.64
CA LEU A 34 -13.11 -4.59 3.31
C LEU A 34 -13.86 -3.47 2.60
N THR A 35 -13.93 -3.51 1.27
CA THR A 35 -14.75 -2.56 0.50
C THR A 35 -16.23 -2.70 0.83
N GLU A 36 -16.74 -3.93 0.91
CA GLU A 36 -18.13 -4.24 1.22
C GLU A 36 -18.48 -3.89 2.68
N GLU A 37 -17.65 -4.30 3.64
CA GLU A 37 -17.90 -4.11 5.08
C GLU A 37 -17.73 -2.65 5.53
N LEU A 38 -16.79 -1.91 4.93
CA LEU A 38 -16.48 -0.54 5.35
C LEU A 38 -17.08 0.53 4.44
N GLY A 39 -17.52 0.17 3.23
CA GLY A 39 -17.99 1.14 2.22
C GLY A 39 -16.90 2.09 1.74
N ILE A 40 -15.63 1.73 1.90
CA ILE A 40 -14.46 2.53 1.50
C ILE A 40 -13.76 1.79 0.38
N HIS A 41 -13.43 2.50 -0.69
CA HIS A 41 -12.71 1.90 -1.82
C HIS A 41 -11.33 1.41 -1.35
N THR A 42 -11.16 0.09 -1.32
CA THR A 42 -9.94 -0.55 -0.83
C THR A 42 -9.08 -0.99 -2.01
N VAL A 43 -7.76 -0.87 -1.88
CA VAL A 43 -6.79 -1.23 -2.92
C VAL A 43 -5.60 -1.95 -2.29
N ILE A 44 -5.09 -2.98 -2.95
CA ILE A 44 -3.82 -3.64 -2.56
C ILE A 44 -2.63 -2.81 -3.04
N ALA A 45 -1.71 -2.49 -2.13
CA ALA A 45 -0.54 -1.68 -2.42
C ALA A 45 0.44 -2.42 -3.36
N ASN A 46 0.80 -1.76 -4.45
CA ASN A 46 1.91 -2.19 -5.31
C ASN A 46 2.92 -1.03 -5.47
N PRO A 47 4.05 -1.04 -4.74
CA PRO A 47 5.05 0.01 -4.85
C PRO A 47 5.79 0.03 -6.20
N PHE A 48 5.64 -1.01 -7.02
CA PHE A 48 6.37 -1.17 -8.28
C PHE A 48 5.56 -0.85 -9.53
N HIS A 49 4.30 -0.38 -9.40
CA HIS A 49 3.37 -0.20 -10.52
C HIS A 49 3.96 0.64 -11.67
N ASP A 50 4.66 1.73 -11.35
CA ASP A 50 5.28 2.64 -12.31
C ASP A 50 6.82 2.54 -12.32
N MET A 51 7.39 1.44 -11.83
CA MET A 51 8.84 1.23 -11.79
C MET A 51 9.32 0.44 -13.01
N SER A 52 10.51 0.77 -13.51
CA SER A 52 11.20 -0.07 -14.49
C SER A 52 11.86 -1.27 -13.81
N TYR A 53 11.79 -2.44 -14.45
CA TYR A 53 12.41 -3.67 -13.95
C TYR A 53 13.76 -3.91 -14.62
N GLY A 54 14.75 -4.37 -13.84
CA GLY A 54 16.00 -4.89 -14.39
C GLY A 54 15.81 -6.29 -14.98
N GLU A 55 16.70 -6.69 -15.89
CA GLU A 55 16.62 -7.98 -16.61
C GLU A 55 16.63 -9.20 -15.69
N SER A 56 17.20 -9.09 -14.49
CA SER A 56 17.29 -10.18 -13.51
C SER A 56 16.05 -10.33 -12.63
N ILE A 57 15.01 -9.52 -12.83
CA ILE A 57 13.83 -9.48 -11.95
C ILE A 57 12.69 -10.28 -12.57
N GLU A 58 12.28 -11.35 -11.89
CA GLU A 58 11.06 -12.08 -12.19
C GLU A 58 9.83 -11.30 -11.69
N GLN A 59 9.06 -10.74 -12.62
CA GLN A 59 7.95 -9.84 -12.31
C GLN A 59 6.80 -10.54 -11.58
N GLY A 60 6.53 -11.82 -11.90
CA GLY A 60 5.47 -12.59 -11.26
C GLY A 60 5.76 -12.85 -9.78
N GLU A 61 6.99 -13.25 -9.46
CA GLU A 61 7.44 -13.42 -8.07
C GLU A 61 7.38 -12.08 -7.33
N LEU A 62 7.88 -11.00 -7.94
CA LEU A 62 7.87 -9.68 -7.35
C LEU A 62 6.44 -9.18 -7.07
N ALA A 63 5.51 -9.37 -8.00
CA ALA A 63 4.11 -8.98 -7.84
C ALA A 63 3.44 -9.69 -6.65
N SER A 64 3.75 -10.98 -6.43
CA SER A 64 3.19 -11.76 -5.33
C SER A 64 3.60 -11.25 -3.95
N VAL A 65 4.77 -10.61 -3.86
CA VAL A 65 5.32 -10.05 -2.62
C VAL A 65 5.25 -8.53 -2.57
N ALA A 66 4.75 -7.86 -3.61
CA ALA A 66 4.80 -6.40 -3.74
C ALA A 66 4.24 -5.65 -2.52
N PRO A 67 3.08 -6.03 -1.94
CA PRO A 67 2.50 -5.30 -0.81
C PRO A 67 3.39 -5.35 0.45
N GLN A 68 4.18 -6.42 0.62
CA GLN A 68 5.06 -6.59 1.78
C GLN A 68 6.35 -5.75 1.69
N LEU A 69 6.70 -5.31 0.48
CA LEU A 69 7.90 -4.53 0.21
C LEU A 69 7.69 -3.02 0.33
N MET A 70 6.49 -2.54 0.64
CA MET A 70 6.19 -1.10 0.78
C MET A 70 7.18 -0.34 1.68
N VAL A 71 7.54 -0.91 2.83
CA VAL A 71 8.51 -0.30 3.76
C VAL A 71 9.92 -0.31 3.16
N ALA A 72 10.34 -1.43 2.57
CA ALA A 72 11.66 -1.56 1.96
C ALA A 72 11.82 -0.60 0.78
N THR A 73 10.79 -0.46 -0.07
CA THR A 73 10.76 0.52 -1.14
C THR A 73 10.87 1.94 -0.61
N GLY A 74 10.12 2.30 0.44
CA GLY A 74 10.22 3.62 1.07
C GLY A 74 11.63 3.93 1.61
N LEU A 75 12.30 2.94 2.21
CA LEU A 75 13.68 3.08 2.67
C LEU A 75 14.65 3.30 1.50
N ALA A 76 14.50 2.56 0.41
CA ALA A 76 15.31 2.71 -0.80
C ALA A 76 15.11 4.08 -1.47
N LEU A 77 13.87 4.59 -1.48
CA LEU A 77 13.54 5.90 -2.06
C LEU A 77 14.25 7.07 -1.35
N ARG A 78 14.64 6.91 -0.08
CA ARG A 78 15.41 7.92 0.65
C ARG A 78 16.76 8.24 -0.03
N SER A 79 17.33 7.31 -0.78
CA SER A 79 18.58 7.53 -1.52
C SER A 79 18.46 8.52 -2.68
N PHE A 80 17.24 8.87 -3.12
CA PHE A 80 17.00 9.81 -4.22
C PHE A 80 16.71 11.24 -3.76
N THR A 81 16.62 11.47 -2.43
CA THR A 81 16.41 12.82 -1.89
C THR A 81 17.78 13.45 -1.57
N PRO A 82 18.20 14.53 -2.24
CA PRO A 82 19.43 15.22 -1.88
C PRO A 82 19.31 15.75 -0.45
N TRP A 83 20.31 15.45 0.38
CA TRP A 83 20.42 16.08 1.68
C TRP A 83 20.83 17.53 1.45
N HIS A 84 19.89 18.47 1.65
CA HIS A 84 20.24 19.89 1.70
C HIS A 84 21.09 20.14 2.96
N ILE A 85 22.41 20.27 2.75
CA ILE A 85 23.34 21.00 3.63
C ILE A 85 23.78 22.27 2.93
#